data_AF-A0A8J8CK01-F1
#
_entry.id   AF-A0A8J8CK01-F1
#
_cell.length_a   1.000
_cell.length_b   1.000
_cell.length_c   1.000
_cell.angle_alpha   90.00
_cell.angle_beta   90.00
_cell.angle_gamma   90.00
#
_symmetry.space_group_name_H-M   'P 1'
#
loop_
_entity.id
_entity.type
_entity.pdbx_description
1 polymer ?
#
loop_
_entity_poly.entity_id
_entity_poly.type
_entity_poly.pdbx_seq_one_letter_code
_entity_poly.pdbx_strand_id
1 'polypeptide(L)' 'MAVPKKKTSKSKRDKRKATWKSKANLQAQRALSLGKSILTGRAQGFVYPTDEETEED' A
#
# COMPACT_ATOMS: atom_id res chain seq x y z
N MET A 1 -10.28 -3.43 -34.26
CA MET A 1 -9.93 -3.56 -32.83
C MET A 1 -9.33 -4.93 -32.57
N ALA A 2 -8.27 -5.03 -31.77
CA ALA A 2 -7.66 -6.32 -31.47
C ALA A 2 -8.53 -7.12 -30.49
N VAL A 3 -8.77 -8.39 -30.81
CA VAL A 3 -9.52 -9.32 -29.94
C VAL A 3 -8.67 -10.54 -29.61
N PRO A 4 -8.79 -11.10 -28.39
CA PRO A 4 -8.05 -12.29 -28.02
C PRO A 4 -8.55 -13.49 -28.83
N LYS A 5 -7.67 -14.11 -29.61
CA LYS A 5 -8.02 -15.30 -30.41
C LYS A 5 -8.41 -16.50 -29.54
N LYS A 6 -7.86 -16.59 -28.32
CA LYS A 6 -8.12 -17.65 -27.34
C LYS A 6 -8.13 -17.09 -25.92
N LYS A 7 -8.87 -17.75 -25.03
CA LYS A 7 -8.89 -17.44 -23.61
C LYS A 7 -7.51 -17.67 -22.99
N THR A 8 -7.10 -16.81 -22.07
CA THR A 8 -5.89 -17.04 -21.27
C THR A 8 -6.08 -18.28 -20.36
N SER A 9 -5.06 -19.14 -20.26
CA SER A 9 -5.09 -20.29 -19.36
C SER A 9 -5.28 -19.86 -17.89
N LYS A 10 -5.86 -20.74 -17.07
CA LYS A 10 -6.10 -20.49 -15.64
C LYS A 10 -4.81 -20.02 -14.95
N SER A 11 -3.72 -20.77 -15.14
CA SER A 11 -2.39 -20.45 -14.58
C SER A 11 -1.90 -19.04 -14.95
N LYS A 12 -1.98 -18.64 -16.23
CA LYS A 12 -1.53 -17.30 -16.66
C LYS A 12 -2.38 -16.18 -16.07
N ARG A 13 -3.70 -16.38 -15.94
CA ARG A 13 -4.59 -15.41 -15.28
C ARG A 13 -4.28 -15.28 -13.79
N ASP A 14 -4.11 -16.41 -13.11
CA ASP A 14 -3.93 -16.46 -11.66
C ASP A 14 -2.55 -15.90 -11.26
N LYS A 15 -1.50 -16.10 -12.09
CA LYS A 15 -0.19 -15.44 -11.95
C LYS A 15 -0.31 -13.90 -11.95
N ARG A 16 -1.07 -13.32 -12.89
CA ARG A 16 -1.29 -11.86 -12.91
C ARG A 16 -2.04 -11.37 -11.67
N LYS A 17 -3.03 -12.14 -11.20
CA LYS A 17 -3.75 -11.83 -9.96
C LYS A 17 -2.82 -11.89 -8.74
N ALA A 18 -1.90 -12.84 -8.69
CA ALA A 18 -0.90 -12.94 -7.63
C ALA A 18 0.03 -11.73 -7.61
N THR A 19 0.50 -11.26 -8.77
CA THR A 19 1.30 -10.02 -8.88
C THR A 19 0.54 -8.81 -8.35
N TRP A 20 -0.76 -8.69 -8.67
CA TRP A 20 -1.59 -7.62 -8.15
C TRP A 20 -1.74 -7.68 -6.62
N LYS A 21 -1.98 -8.88 -6.06
CA LYS A 21 -2.06 -9.09 -4.60
C LYS A 21 -0.74 -8.85 -3.88
N SER A 22 0.39 -9.16 -4.50
CA SER A 22 1.72 -8.97 -3.91
C SER A 22 2.00 -7.49 -3.58
N LYS A 23 1.49 -6.56 -4.40
CA LYS A 23 1.59 -5.12 -4.13
C LYS A 23 0.93 -4.73 -2.79
N ALA A 24 -0.23 -5.30 -2.49
CA ALA A 24 -0.92 -5.04 -1.23
C ALA A 24 -0.12 -5.57 -0.03
N ASN A 25 0.48 -6.76 -0.15
CA ASN A 25 1.33 -7.33 0.88
C ASN A 25 2.54 -6.43 1.20
N LEU A 26 3.19 -5.89 0.17
CA LEU A 26 4.31 -4.95 0.34
C LEU A 26 3.89 -3.68 1.09
N GLN A 27 2.71 -3.13 0.77
CA GLN A 27 2.20 -1.95 1.47
C GLN A 27 1.82 -2.25 2.91
N ALA A 28 1.24 -3.42 3.19
CA ALA A 28 0.93 -3.84 4.56
C ALA A 28 2.20 -3.93 5.43
N GLN A 29 3.29 -4.49 4.89
CA GLN A 29 4.58 -4.55 5.59
C GLN A 29 5.14 -3.16 5.91
N ARG A 30 5.07 -2.23 4.93
CA ARG A 30 5.49 -0.84 5.12
C ARG A 30 4.65 -0.13 6.18
N ALA A 31 3.33 -0.27 6.12
CA ALA A 31 2.41 0.32 7.10
C ALA A 31 2.70 -0.18 8.52
N LEU A 32 2.93 -1.49 8.70
CA LEU A 32 3.31 -2.05 10.00
C LEU A 32 4.65 -1.50 10.52
N SER A 33 5.65 -1.37 9.64
CA SER A 33 6.95 -0.79 9.99
C SER A 33 6.80 0.68 10.42
N LEU A 34 6.00 1.45 9.68
CA LEU A 34 5.72 2.86 9.99
C LEU A 34 5.00 2.99 11.34
N GLY A 35 3.94 2.22 11.57
CA GLY A 35 3.20 2.23 12.84
C GLY A 35 4.10 1.93 14.03
N LYS A 36 4.99 0.92 13.93
CA LYS A 36 5.97 0.63 14.98
C LYS A 36 6.94 1.80 15.21
N SER A 37 7.42 2.44 14.14
CA SER A 37 8.31 3.59 14.26
C SER A 37 7.64 4.76 15.00
N ILE A 38 6.38 5.06 14.66
CA ILE A 38 5.56 6.08 15.31
C ILE A 38 5.38 5.78 16.79
N LEU A 39 4.97 4.56 17.14
CA LEU A 39 4.71 4.16 18.53
C LEU A 39 5.94 4.25 19.44
N THR A 40 7.15 4.15 18.89
CA THR A 40 8.38 4.26 19.68
C THR A 40 8.76 5.70 20.03
N GLY A 41 8.14 6.71 19.43
CA GLY A 41 8.41 8.13 19.66
C GLY A 41 9.81 8.62 19.25
N ARG A 42 10.63 7.76 18.65
CA ARG A 42 12.01 8.07 18.26
C ARG A 42 12.12 8.74 16.89
N ALA A 43 11.11 8.59 16.05
CA ALA A 43 11.11 9.14 14.71
C ALA A 43 10.72 10.62 14.72
N GLN A 44 11.65 11.49 14.35
CA GLN A 44 11.46 12.95 14.30
C GLN A 44 10.93 13.47 12.95
N GLY A 45 10.74 12.58 11.97
CA GLY A 45 10.36 12.97 10.60
C GLY A 45 8.85 13.00 10.32
N PHE A 46 8.00 12.74 11.31
CA PHE A 46 6.55 12.78 11.15
C PHE A 46 6.00 14.08 11.71
N VAL A 47 5.23 14.81 10.90
CA VAL A 47 4.46 15.99 11.34
C VAL A 47 3.01 15.54 11.53
N TYR A 48 2.46 15.81 12.71
CA TYR A 48 1.08 15.55 13.03
C TYR A 48 0.38 16.90 13.18
N PRO A 49 -0.76 17.14 12.51
CA PRO A 49 -1.54 18.32 12.79
C PRO A 49 -2.00 18.24 14.24
N THR A 50 -1.60 19.22 15.04
CA THR A 50 -2.06 19.40 16.42
C THR A 50 -3.32 20.24 16.41
N ASP A 51 -4.21 20.04 17.39
CA ASP A 51 -5.50 20.77 17.45
C ASP A 51 -5.34 22.31 17.44
N GLU A 52 -4.18 22.83 17.85
CA GLU A 52 -3.82 24.26 17.80
C GLU A 52 -3.61 24.77 16.36
N GLU A 53 -3.14 23.93 15.42
CA GLU A 53 -2.93 24.32 14.01
C GLU A 53 -4.23 24.26 13.19
N THR A 54 -5.24 23.49 13.64
CA THR A 54 -6.54 23.37 12.94
C THR A 54 -7.49 24.54 13.20
N GLU A 55 -7.24 25.36 14.21
CA GLU A 55 -8.05 26.54 14.56
C GLU A 55 -7.50 27.84 13.94
N GLU A 56 -6.31 27.81 13.33
CA GLU A 56 -5.66 28.96 12.66
C GLU A 56 -5.89 29.00 11.12
N ASP A 57 -6.51 27.97 10.51
CA ASP A 57 -6.86 27.87 9.08
C ASP A 57 -8.38 27.98 8.78
#